data_AF-A0A2N2JL46-F1
#
_entry.id   AF-A0A2N2JL46-F1
#
_cell.length_a   1.000
_cell.length_b   1.000
_cell.length_c   1.000
_cell.angle_alpha   90.00
_cell.angle_beta   90.00
_cell.angle_gamma   90.00
#
_symmetry.space_group_name_H-M   'P 1'
#
loop_
_entity.id
_entity.type
_entity.pdbx_description
1 polymer ?
#
loop_
_entity_poly.entity_id
_entity_poly.type
_entity_poly.pdbx_seq_one_letter_code
_entity_poly.pdbx_strand_id
1 'polypeptide(L)'
;MDEATTPAPDSLAAKPPWWRSRKILGRVAIGLFVVGGFLLFRGQVPADLVVVFEVPPTLYTPSGAVPRHAVERLDARYFDEDGAEKGSTSLVVGRLDGPLAPAVPLRVPSGDYHVRVVARTVGGLEIPLAGRFAASGDGPVRVELDKAR
;
A
#
# COMPACT_ATOMS: atom_id res chain seq x y z
N MET A 1 -29.09 -37.17 77.55
CA MET A 1 -29.79 -36.21 76.66
C MET A 1 -28.72 -35.57 75.82
N ASP A 2 -28.77 -35.92 74.53
CA ASP A 2 -28.32 -35.19 73.34
C ASP A 2 -26.80 -34.93 73.20
N GLU A 3 -26.05 -35.49 72.24
CA GLU A 3 -26.18 -35.65 70.78
C GLU A 3 -25.19 -34.71 70.07
N ALA A 4 -24.20 -35.33 69.41
CA ALA A 4 -23.47 -34.90 68.19
C ALA A 4 -22.70 -33.55 68.25
N THR A 5 -21.51 -33.35 67.69
CA THR A 5 -20.96 -33.71 66.38
C THR A 5 -19.48 -33.29 66.36
N THR A 6 -18.56 -34.15 65.94
CA THR A 6 -17.24 -33.75 65.43
C THR A 6 -17.40 -33.14 64.03
N PRO A 7 -16.59 -32.13 63.66
CA PRO A 7 -15.87 -32.32 62.41
C PRO A 7 -14.38 -31.93 62.49
N ALA A 8 -13.56 -32.82 61.94
CA ALA A 8 -12.24 -32.54 61.39
C ALA A 8 -12.39 -31.81 60.03
N PRO A 9 -11.34 -31.68 59.21
CA PRO A 9 -10.05 -31.02 59.40
C PRO A 9 -9.94 -29.78 58.49
N ASP A 10 -9.05 -28.84 58.84
CA ASP A 10 -8.72 -27.71 57.98
C ASP A 10 -8.25 -28.17 56.59
N SER A 11 -9.06 -27.80 55.61
CA SER A 11 -8.93 -28.19 54.22
C SER A 11 -7.69 -27.55 53.60
N LEU A 12 -6.82 -28.40 53.07
CA LEU A 12 -5.87 -28.07 52.01
C LEU A 12 -6.66 -27.52 50.81
N ALA A 13 -6.80 -26.20 50.74
CA ALA A 13 -7.37 -25.53 49.57
C ALA A 13 -6.39 -25.63 48.40
N ALA A 14 -6.58 -26.68 47.59
CA ALA A 14 -5.97 -26.83 46.29
C ALA A 14 -6.24 -25.56 45.44
N LYS A 15 -5.17 -24.94 44.93
CA LYS A 15 -5.26 -23.81 44.00
C LYS A 15 -5.98 -24.24 42.72
N PRO A 16 -6.95 -23.48 42.21
CA PRO A 16 -7.81 -23.93 41.12
C PRO A 16 -7.06 -23.97 39.77
N PRO A 17 -7.42 -24.91 38.87
CA PRO A 17 -6.61 -25.31 37.71
C PRO A 17 -6.63 -24.34 36.51
N TRP A 18 -7.34 -23.21 36.59
CA TRP A 18 -7.58 -22.32 35.44
C TRP A 18 -6.47 -21.31 35.14
N TRP A 19 -5.39 -21.27 35.93
CA TRP A 19 -4.35 -20.24 35.81
C TRP A 19 -3.25 -20.52 34.77
N ARG A 20 -3.15 -21.76 34.24
CA ARG A 20 -2.12 -22.12 33.25
C ARG A 20 -2.53 -21.87 31.78
N SER A 21 -3.81 -21.64 31.49
CA SER A 21 -4.31 -21.63 30.10
C SER A 21 -4.21 -20.28 29.35
N ARG A 22 -3.75 -19.20 30.00
CA ARG A 22 -3.64 -17.88 29.35
C ARG A 22 -2.42 -17.70 28.45
N LYS A 23 -1.42 -18.60 28.49
CA LYS A 23 -0.20 -18.46 27.67
C LYS A 23 -0.31 -19.05 26.25
N ILE A 24 -1.28 -19.92 25.99
CA ILE A 24 -1.39 -20.62 24.70
C ILE A 24 -2.22 -19.80 23.70
N LEU A 25 -3.24 -19.07 24.18
CA LEU A 25 -4.14 -18.30 23.32
C LEU A 25 -3.44 -17.14 22.58
N GLY A 26 -2.43 -16.51 23.20
CA GLY A 26 -1.68 -15.42 22.57
C GLY A 26 -0.80 -15.86 21.38
N ARG A 27 -0.31 -17.10 21.37
CA ARG A 27 0.54 -17.60 20.27
C ARG A 27 -0.27 -18.00 19.03
N VAL A 28 -1.49 -18.48 19.22
CA VAL A 28 -2.41 -18.83 18.12
C VAL A 28 -2.91 -17.56 17.40
N ALA A 29 -3.17 -16.47 18.12
CA ALA A 29 -3.59 -15.20 17.52
C ALA A 29 -2.48 -14.56 16.65
N ILE A 30 -1.22 -14.65 17.07
CA ILE A 30 -0.07 -14.16 16.28
C ILE A 30 0.14 -15.03 15.04
N GLY A 31 0.03 -16.37 15.17
CA GLY A 31 0.11 -17.28 14.03
C GLY A 31 -0.98 -17.04 12.98
N LEU A 32 -2.22 -16.77 13.41
CA LEU A 32 -3.33 -16.43 12.52
C LEU A 32 -3.15 -15.07 11.82
N PHE A 33 -2.52 -14.08 12.47
CA PHE A 33 -2.26 -12.79 11.85
C PHE A 33 -1.14 -12.86 10.80
N VAL A 34 -0.09 -13.66 11.05
CA VAL A 34 0.99 -13.88 10.07
C VAL A 34 0.47 -14.71 8.89
N VAL A 35 -0.30 -15.77 9.12
CA VAL A 35 -0.87 -16.59 8.05
C VAL A 35 -1.98 -15.85 7.28
N GLY A 36 -2.82 -15.07 7.96
CA GLY A 36 -3.88 -14.28 7.34
C GLY A 36 -3.36 -13.11 6.50
N GLY A 37 -2.33 -12.40 6.99
CA GLY A 37 -1.64 -11.39 6.19
C GLY A 37 -0.88 -12.00 5.01
N PHE A 38 -0.20 -13.14 5.22
CA PHE A 38 0.50 -13.85 4.16
C PHE A 38 -0.45 -14.39 3.06
N LEU A 39 -1.66 -14.84 3.41
CA LEU A 39 -2.67 -15.26 2.43
C LEU A 39 -3.29 -14.08 1.66
N LEU A 40 -3.55 -12.94 2.32
CA LEU A 40 -4.09 -11.74 1.66
C LEU A 40 -3.11 -11.11 0.67
N PHE A 41 -1.81 -11.23 0.91
CA PHE A 41 -0.77 -10.69 0.05
C PHE A 41 0.00 -11.77 -0.75
N ARG A 42 -0.51 -13.01 -0.83
CA ARG A 42 0.17 -14.15 -1.50
C ARG A 42 1.64 -14.34 -1.08
N GLY A 43 2.00 -13.94 0.15
CA GLY A 43 3.34 -14.01 0.68
C GLY A 43 4.29 -12.88 0.26
N GLN A 44 3.81 -11.83 -0.40
CA GLN A 44 4.60 -10.63 -0.69
C GLN A 44 4.46 -9.61 0.45
N VAL A 45 5.59 -9.11 0.93
CA VAL A 45 5.62 -7.98 1.87
C VAL A 45 5.25 -6.72 1.09
N PRO A 46 4.28 -5.90 1.56
CA PRO A 46 4.00 -4.61 0.93
C PRO A 46 5.20 -3.68 1.12
N ALA A 47 5.64 -3.04 0.03
CA ALA A 47 6.65 -1.99 0.03
C ALA A 47 5.98 -0.64 0.30
N ASP A 48 6.60 0.17 1.17
CA ASP A 48 6.18 1.54 1.43
C ASP A 48 7.09 2.48 0.61
N LEU A 49 6.55 2.97 -0.50
CA LEU A 49 7.31 3.73 -1.51
C LEU A 49 6.91 5.20 -1.51
N VAL A 50 7.85 6.05 -1.92
CA VAL A 50 7.57 7.45 -2.27
C VAL A 50 7.78 7.62 -3.76
N VAL A 51 6.70 7.62 -4.53
CA VAL A 51 6.75 7.70 -6.00
C VAL A 51 6.83 9.15 -6.43
N VAL A 52 7.77 9.47 -7.32
CA VAL A 52 7.92 10.79 -7.93
C VAL A 52 7.86 10.62 -9.44
N PHE A 53 6.86 11.23 -10.09
CA PHE A 53 6.74 11.19 -11.54
C PHE A 53 7.63 12.25 -12.18
N GLU A 54 8.41 11.84 -13.18
CA GLU A 54 9.17 12.73 -14.04
C GLU A 54 8.40 12.94 -15.35
N VAL A 55 7.91 14.16 -15.55
CA VAL A 55 7.10 14.56 -16.69
C VAL A 55 8.01 15.19 -17.75
N PRO A 56 7.99 14.72 -19.00
CA PRO A 56 8.86 15.22 -20.06
C PRO A 56 8.51 16.69 -20.38
N PRO A 57 9.47 17.49 -20.89
CA PRO A 57 9.28 18.93 -21.10
C PRO A 57 8.13 19.26 -22.05
N THR A 58 7.85 18.36 -22.99
CA THR A 58 6.81 18.52 -24.01
C THR A 58 6.08 17.20 -24.17
N LEU A 59 4.75 17.27 -24.07
CA LEU A 59 3.83 16.17 -24.24
C LEU A 59 3.24 16.26 -25.65
N TYR A 60 3.31 15.18 -26.42
CA TYR A 60 2.85 15.18 -27.81
C TYR A 60 1.44 14.60 -27.92
N THR A 61 0.53 15.39 -28.48
CA THR A 61 -0.85 15.00 -28.79
C THR A 61 -1.10 15.03 -30.29
N PRO A 62 -2.18 14.41 -30.80
CA PRO A 62 -2.56 14.54 -32.21
C PRO A 62 -2.75 16.00 -32.65
N SER A 63 -3.18 16.87 -31.73
CA SER A 63 -3.45 18.29 -31.98
C SER A 63 -2.20 19.18 -31.86
N GLY A 64 -1.08 18.64 -31.40
CA GLY A 64 0.17 19.37 -31.26
C GLY A 64 0.93 19.09 -29.96
N ALA A 65 2.00 19.86 -29.77
CA ALA A 65 2.87 19.82 -28.60
C ALA A 65 2.26 20.62 -27.44
N VAL A 66 2.21 20.02 -26.25
CA VAL A 66 1.72 20.62 -25.02
C VAL A 66 2.88 20.74 -24.04
N PRO A 67 3.23 21.94 -23.56
CA PRO A 67 4.33 22.07 -22.62
C PRO A 67 3.92 21.56 -21.23
N ARG A 68 4.87 20.96 -20.48
CA ARG A 68 4.56 20.38 -19.16
C ARG A 68 3.96 21.36 -18.15
N HIS A 69 4.29 22.66 -18.23
CA HIS A 69 3.77 23.67 -17.32
C HIS A 69 2.26 23.93 -17.51
N ALA A 70 1.67 23.47 -18.61
CA ALA A 70 0.23 23.52 -18.84
C ALA A 70 -0.53 22.38 -18.14
N VAL A 71 0.18 21.38 -17.59
CA VAL A 71 -0.41 20.28 -16.81
C VAL A 71 -0.78 20.78 -15.42
N GLU A 72 -2.02 20.55 -15.03
CA GLU A 72 -2.56 20.90 -13.70
C GLU A 72 -2.80 19.67 -12.83
N ARG A 73 -2.97 18.50 -13.44
CA ARG A 73 -3.30 17.27 -12.72
C ARG A 73 -2.73 16.03 -13.42
N LEU A 74 -2.32 15.05 -12.62
CA LEU A 74 -1.89 13.73 -13.06
C LEU A 74 -2.76 12.67 -12.40
N ASP A 75 -3.45 11.86 -13.19
CA ASP A 75 -4.24 10.72 -12.70
C ASP A 75 -3.50 9.42 -13.06
N ALA A 76 -2.89 8.78 -12.07
CA ALA A 76 -2.06 7.59 -12.26
C ALA A 76 -2.79 6.32 -11.79
N ARG A 77 -2.62 5.23 -12.54
CA ARG A 77 -3.07 3.87 -12.20
C ARG A 77 -1.91 2.90 -12.31
N TYR A 78 -1.80 2.00 -11.34
CA TYR A 78 -0.70 1.05 -11.20
C TYR A 78 -1.18 -0.36 -11.50
N PHE A 79 -0.48 -1.05 -12.38
CA PHE A 79 -0.77 -2.42 -12.79
C PHE A 79 0.45 -3.29 -12.52
N ASP A 80 0.24 -4.49 -12.01
CA ASP A 80 1.30 -5.50 -11.92
C ASP A 80 1.65 -6.07 -13.31
N GLU A 81 2.64 -6.97 -13.36
CA GLU A 81 3.03 -7.66 -14.61
C GLU A 81 1.89 -8.49 -15.22
N ASP A 82 0.97 -9.00 -14.39
CA ASP A 82 -0.22 -9.74 -14.83
C ASP A 82 -1.31 -8.80 -15.40
N GLY A 83 -1.11 -7.48 -15.35
CA GLY A 83 -2.04 -6.46 -15.81
C GLY A 83 -3.19 -6.17 -14.84
N ALA A 84 -3.13 -6.68 -13.61
CA ALA A 84 -4.11 -6.40 -12.57
C ALA A 84 -3.84 -5.05 -11.92
N GLU A 85 -4.87 -4.21 -11.82
CA GLU A 85 -4.77 -2.92 -11.13
C GLU A 85 -4.54 -3.13 -9.62
N LYS A 86 -3.48 -2.55 -9.08
CA LYS A 86 -3.18 -2.55 -7.63
C LYS A 86 -3.57 -1.26 -6.95
N GLY A 87 -3.79 -0.18 -7.69
CA GLY A 87 -4.26 1.08 -7.13
C GLY A 87 -4.22 2.24 -8.12
N SER A 88 -4.65 3.39 -7.64
CA SER A 88 -4.63 4.65 -8.37
C SER A 88 -4.35 5.82 -7.44
N THR A 89 -3.88 6.93 -8.02
CA THR A 89 -3.68 8.19 -7.31
C THR A 89 -3.98 9.36 -8.24
N SER A 90 -4.35 10.48 -7.65
CA SER A 90 -4.57 11.74 -8.37
C SER A 90 -3.73 12.82 -7.71
N LEU A 91 -2.90 13.49 -8.50
CA LEU A 91 -2.05 14.57 -8.04
C LEU A 91 -2.50 15.86 -8.69
N VAL A 92 -2.85 16.86 -7.89
CA VAL A 92 -3.00 18.24 -8.37
C VAL A 92 -1.62 18.88 -8.31
N VAL A 93 -1.07 19.22 -9.48
CA VAL A 93 0.24 19.85 -9.61
C VAL A 93 0.12 21.35 -9.84
N GLY A 94 -1.06 21.84 -10.28
CA GLY A 94 -1.34 23.24 -10.55
C GLY A 94 -0.58 23.76 -11.77
N ARG A 95 0.73 23.99 -11.60
CA ARG A 95 1.66 24.35 -12.66
C ARG A 95 2.97 23.60 -12.44
N LEU A 96 3.35 22.78 -13.40
CA LEU A 96 4.59 22.00 -13.31
C LEU A 96 5.77 22.77 -13.93
N ASP A 97 6.44 23.59 -13.13
CA ASP A 97 7.61 24.36 -13.59
C ASP A 97 8.87 23.48 -13.76
N GLY A 98 9.03 22.48 -12.90
CA GLY A 98 10.09 21.48 -12.94
C GLY A 98 9.70 20.20 -13.70
N PRO A 99 10.66 19.27 -13.91
CA PRO A 99 10.35 17.96 -14.48
C PRO A 99 9.64 17.04 -13.49
N LEU A 100 9.81 17.27 -12.17
CA LEU A 100 9.31 16.37 -11.13
C LEU A 100 7.95 16.83 -10.61
N ALA A 101 6.99 15.90 -10.58
CA ALA A 101 5.72 16.04 -9.88
C ALA A 101 5.90 15.92 -8.35
N PRO A 102 4.91 16.35 -7.56
CA PRO A 102 4.88 16.11 -6.12
C PRO A 102 5.03 14.62 -5.80
N ALA A 103 5.76 14.33 -4.73
CA ALA A 103 5.97 12.97 -4.26
C ALA A 103 4.67 12.37 -3.68
N VAL A 104 4.40 11.10 -4.00
CA VAL A 104 3.21 10.37 -3.56
C VAL A 104 3.60 9.14 -2.76
N PRO A 105 3.15 9.03 -1.50
CA PRO A 105 3.31 7.78 -0.77
C PRO A 105 2.41 6.71 -1.40
N LEU A 106 3.00 5.56 -1.72
CA LEU A 106 2.32 4.42 -2.34
C LEU A 106 2.67 3.15 -1.57
N ARG A 107 1.64 2.38 -1.22
CA ARG A 107 1.81 1.07 -0.58
C ARG A 107 1.32 -0.02 -1.51
N VAL A 108 2.23 -0.81 -2.05
CA VAL A 108 1.96 -1.89 -3.02
C VAL A 108 2.82 -3.11 -2.71
N PRO A 109 2.39 -4.33 -3.08
CA PRO A 109 3.25 -5.52 -2.99
C PRO A 109 4.59 -5.32 -3.71
N SER A 110 5.67 -5.92 -3.21
CA SER A 110 6.92 -5.89 -3.96
C SER A 110 6.81 -6.56 -5.33
N GLY A 111 7.40 -5.97 -6.35
CA GLY A 111 7.33 -6.45 -7.74
C GLY A 111 7.51 -5.35 -8.77
N ASP A 112 7.42 -5.72 -10.05
CA ASP A 112 7.49 -4.78 -11.17
C ASP A 112 6.09 -4.26 -11.55
N TYR A 113 6.01 -2.97 -11.85
CA TYR A 113 4.77 -2.27 -12.10
C TYR A 113 4.81 -1.46 -13.39
N HIS A 114 3.68 -1.49 -14.10
CA HIS A 114 3.35 -0.53 -15.14
C HIS A 114 2.48 0.57 -14.57
N VAL A 115 2.82 1.82 -14.81
CA VAL A 115 1.95 2.96 -14.50
C VAL A 115 1.35 3.51 -15.79
N ARG A 116 0.04 3.77 -15.77
CA ARG A 116 -0.64 4.57 -16.79
C ARG A 116 -1.06 5.88 -16.15
N VAL A 117 -0.64 6.99 -16.72
CA VAL A 117 -0.91 8.33 -16.20
C VAL A 117 -1.71 9.11 -17.23
N VAL A 118 -2.77 9.79 -16.81
CA VAL A 118 -3.48 10.77 -17.63
C VAL A 118 -3.09 12.15 -17.12
N ALA A 119 -2.31 12.89 -17.91
CA ALA A 119 -2.01 14.28 -17.63
C ALA A 119 -3.15 15.16 -18.13
N ARG A 120 -3.74 15.95 -17.23
CA ARG A 120 -4.80 16.91 -17.53
C ARG A 120 -4.24 18.31 -17.53
N THR A 121 -4.58 19.06 -18.55
CA THR A 121 -4.19 20.47 -18.70
C THR A 121 -5.30 21.40 -18.24
N VAL A 122 -4.95 22.67 -17.98
CA VAL A 122 -5.91 23.74 -17.64
C VAL A 122 -7.02 23.89 -18.70
N GLY A 123 -6.73 23.55 -19.97
CA GLY A 123 -7.71 23.57 -21.06
C GLY A 123 -8.58 22.31 -21.17
N GLY A 124 -8.51 21.38 -20.21
CA GLY A 124 -9.26 20.14 -20.20
C GLY A 124 -8.74 19.05 -21.14
N LEU A 125 -7.59 19.27 -21.79
CA LEU A 125 -6.95 18.25 -22.64
C LEU A 125 -6.36 17.15 -21.78
N GLU A 126 -6.66 15.91 -22.13
CA GLU A 126 -6.14 14.70 -21.50
C GLU A 126 -5.03 14.08 -22.36
N ILE A 127 -3.90 13.77 -21.74
CA ILE A 127 -2.71 13.26 -22.43
C ILE A 127 -2.27 11.97 -21.75
N PRO A 128 -2.39 10.81 -22.41
CA PRO A 128 -1.99 9.54 -21.83
C PRO A 128 -0.46 9.38 -21.87
N LEU A 129 0.09 9.04 -20.72
CA LEU A 129 1.50 8.75 -20.48
C LEU A 129 1.63 7.38 -19.83
N ALA A 130 2.80 6.77 -19.98
CA ALA A 130 3.11 5.48 -19.38
C ALA A 130 4.51 5.51 -18.78
N GLY A 131 4.69 4.74 -17.73
CA GLY A 131 5.98 4.56 -17.07
C GLY A 131 6.08 3.16 -16.47
N ARG A 132 7.25 2.86 -15.90
CA ARG A 132 7.52 1.60 -15.20
C ARG A 132 8.32 1.86 -13.95
N PHE A 133 8.11 1.04 -12.93
CA PHE A 133 8.93 1.07 -11.73
C PHE A 133 8.94 -0.27 -11.01
N ALA A 134 10.00 -0.50 -10.23
CA ALA A 134 10.12 -1.68 -9.39
C ALA A 134 9.87 -1.29 -7.92
N ALA A 135 8.94 -1.98 -7.28
CA ALA A 135 8.70 -1.92 -5.85
C ALA A 135 9.59 -2.97 -5.16
N SER A 136 10.85 -2.63 -4.87
CA SER A 136 11.83 -3.61 -4.34
C SER A 136 12.45 -3.23 -2.98
N GLY A 137 11.91 -2.23 -2.29
CA GLY A 137 12.33 -1.83 -0.95
C GLY A 137 11.62 -0.58 -0.49
N ASP A 138 12.10 0.02 0.60
CA ASP A 138 11.58 1.30 1.10
C ASP A 138 12.43 2.44 0.55
N GLY A 139 11.79 3.44 -0.05
CA GLY A 139 12.49 4.62 -0.56
C GLY A 139 11.81 5.37 -1.69
N PRO A 140 12.41 6.49 -2.12
CA PRO A 140 11.90 7.26 -3.23
C PRO A 140 12.17 6.54 -4.55
N VAL A 141 11.12 6.37 -5.35
CA VAL A 141 11.19 5.79 -6.69
C VAL A 141 10.82 6.86 -7.69
N ARG A 142 11.74 7.13 -8.63
CA ARG A 142 11.46 8.02 -9.75
C ARG A 142 10.89 7.23 -10.91
N VAL A 143 9.82 7.74 -11.48
CA VAL A 143 9.12 7.11 -12.61
C VAL A 143 9.15 8.06 -13.78
N GLU A 144 9.98 7.73 -14.76
CA GLU A 144 10.03 8.45 -16.01
C GLU A 144 8.75 8.16 -16.81
N LEU A 145 8.05 9.23 -17.19
CA LEU A 145 6.84 9.15 -17.99
C LEU A 145 7.17 9.43 -19.46
N ASP A 146 6.71 8.54 -20.33
CA ASP A 146 6.79 8.71 -21.78
C ASP A 146 5.39 8.59 -22.40
N LYS A 147 5.27 8.94 -23.68
CA LYS A 147 4.05 8.80 -24.46
C LYS A 147 3.55 7.36 -24.39
N ALA A 148 2.29 7.19 -23.98
CA ALA A 148 1.64 5.89 -24.08
C ALA A 148 1.55 5.48 -25.57
N ARG A 149 2.09 4.29 -25.89
CA ARG A 149 1.97 3.69 -27.22
C ARG A 149 0.57 3.17 -27.50
#